data_AF-A0A8T7KYA1-F1
#
_entry.id   AF-A0A8T7KYA1-F1
#
_cell.length_a   1.000
_cell.length_b   1.000
_cell.length_c   1.000
_cell.angle_alpha   90.00
_cell.angle_beta   90.00
_cell.angle_gamma   90.00
#
_symmetry.space_group_name_H-M   'P 1'
#
loop_
_entity.id
_entity.type
_entity.pdbx_description
1 polymer ?
#
loop_
_entity_poly.entity_id
_entity_poly.type
_entity_poly.pdbx_seq_one_letter_code
_entity_poly.pdbx_strand_id
1 'polypeptide(L)'
;MNGRTIAAALLLVALFLMSLSGTAAQDDPIRIIFMHHSTGAGLIWQGGVREGLTERSYEFWDHGYNDEGLTDAAGENLGLNWDVPGDNTDPDGWYAIFNQPVGDPPDNTFSHMLEYDVIIFKSCFPSSDIQSEEQFEAYRDYYLSIRDVIDEHPDKLFIPFTTPPLVPNATTSENAARARRWSEYLTSDEYLDGHPNIVVFDIFGLLADADGYLREDYRVDEWDSHPNDIANGEVGAALIERVDLSIQEFFGVEVATSQSSAAPQAADMIQDFETMMPDESWYVYREDDTEIACDRGEPGYESEGALQITFQAATGRYPACSRGVIAADYWADAQGLRFFWKSDAPGISVGILLWIEQSPFELKTGLETPGETWTLVNLAWDDFQKASWADDSNLDVLEPSQVDAIAITFGNWEQPQQGTIWIDDLRLTE
;
A
#
# COMPACT_ATOMS: atom_id res chain seq x y z
N MET A 1 -64.39 -23.29 -56.55
CA MET A 1 -62.99 -23.26 -57.02
C MET A 1 -62.18 -22.45 -56.02
N ASN A 2 -61.27 -23.13 -55.33
CA ASN A 2 -60.02 -22.71 -54.64
C ASN A 2 -60.04 -21.42 -53.79
N GLY A 3 -59.73 -21.37 -52.49
CA GLY A 3 -58.93 -22.26 -51.64
C GLY A 3 -57.48 -21.73 -51.45
N ARG A 4 -57.09 -21.51 -50.18
CA ARG A 4 -55.71 -21.40 -49.61
C ARG A 4 -54.99 -20.05 -49.81
N THR A 5 -54.14 -19.48 -48.94
CA THR A 5 -53.69 -19.62 -47.52
C THR A 5 -52.66 -18.49 -47.28
N ILE A 6 -52.65 -17.88 -46.08
CA ILE A 6 -51.50 -17.50 -45.20
C ILE A 6 -50.34 -16.64 -45.77
N ALA A 7 -50.13 -15.46 -45.16
CA ALA A 7 -48.86 -14.93 -44.57
C ALA A 7 -49.07 -13.43 -44.25
N ALA A 8 -49.36 -12.98 -43.04
CA ALA A 8 -48.48 -12.85 -41.86
C ALA A 8 -47.20 -12.03 -42.13
N ALA A 9 -47.26 -10.72 -41.86
CA ALA A 9 -46.12 -9.89 -41.43
C ALA A 9 -46.66 -8.57 -40.84
N LEU A 10 -47.10 -8.64 -39.57
CA LEU A 10 -47.28 -7.46 -38.72
C LEU A 10 -45.89 -6.96 -38.32
N LEU A 11 -45.48 -5.81 -38.85
CA LEU A 11 -44.32 -5.08 -38.34
C LEU A 11 -44.76 -4.35 -37.06
N LEU A 12 -44.79 -5.07 -35.94
CA LEU A 12 -44.89 -4.51 -34.61
C LEU A 12 -43.55 -3.84 -34.28
N VAL A 13 -43.52 -2.51 -34.35
CA VAL A 13 -42.49 -1.69 -33.70
C VAL A 13 -42.70 -1.89 -32.20
N ALA A 14 -42.04 -2.90 -31.64
CA ALA A 14 -41.86 -3.01 -30.20
C ALA A 14 -40.92 -1.86 -29.80
N LEU A 15 -41.50 -0.79 -29.23
CA LEU A 15 -40.75 0.06 -28.32
C LEU A 15 -40.30 -0.84 -27.17
N PHE A 16 -39.07 -1.32 -27.27
CA PHE A 16 -38.31 -1.83 -26.16
C PHE A 16 -38.05 -0.63 -25.26
N LEU A 17 -38.97 -0.36 -24.33
CA LEU A 17 -38.64 0.36 -23.11
C LEU A 17 -37.63 -0.53 -22.40
N MET A 18 -36.34 -0.29 -22.66
CA MET A 18 -35.28 -0.68 -21.75
C MET A 18 -35.68 -0.07 -20.41
N SER A 19 -36.09 -0.93 -19.49
CA SER A 19 -36.01 -0.65 -18.08
C SER A 19 -34.54 -0.31 -17.82
N LEU A 20 -34.26 1.00 -17.72
CA LEU A 20 -33.20 1.49 -16.86
C LEU A 20 -33.57 0.98 -15.47
N SER A 21 -33.14 -0.24 -15.17
CA SER A 21 -32.88 -0.63 -13.79
C SER A 21 -31.79 0.34 -13.35
N GLY A 22 -32.20 1.46 -12.77
CA GLY A 22 -31.29 2.25 -11.96
C GLY A 22 -30.78 1.28 -10.92
N THR A 23 -29.50 0.94 -10.99
CA THR A 23 -28.74 0.57 -9.81
C THR A 23 -29.02 1.69 -8.82
N ALA A 24 -29.73 1.37 -7.73
CA ALA A 24 -29.67 2.24 -6.58
C ALA A 24 -28.18 2.33 -6.26
N ALA A 25 -27.61 3.53 -6.36
CA ALA A 25 -26.28 3.77 -5.83
C ALA A 25 -26.31 3.28 -4.39
N GLN A 26 -25.36 2.42 -4.04
CA GLN A 26 -25.16 2.04 -2.65
C GLN A 26 -24.83 3.34 -1.91
N ASP A 27 -25.78 3.85 -1.12
CA ASP A 27 -25.65 5.14 -0.43
C ASP A 27 -24.67 5.06 0.77
N ASP A 28 -24.33 3.84 1.21
CA ASP A 28 -23.40 3.58 2.30
C ASP A 28 -22.04 3.10 1.76
N PRO A 29 -20.90 3.55 2.34
CA PRO A 29 -19.58 3.10 1.92
C PRO A 29 -19.41 1.58 2.11
N ILE A 30 -18.64 0.94 1.24
CA ILE A 30 -18.28 -0.48 1.38
C ILE A 30 -17.43 -0.64 2.65
N ARG A 31 -17.85 -1.57 3.52
CA ARG A 31 -17.21 -1.82 4.82
C ARG A 31 -16.32 -3.04 4.72
N ILE A 32 -15.05 -2.87 5.07
CA ILE A 32 -14.01 -3.90 5.01
C ILE A 32 -13.62 -4.25 6.44
N ILE A 33 -13.48 -5.54 6.75
CA ILE A 33 -12.82 -6.02 7.95
C ILE A 33 -11.58 -6.82 7.59
N PHE A 34 -10.43 -6.45 8.15
CA PHE A 34 -9.21 -7.27 8.09
C PHE A 34 -8.97 -7.97 9.42
N MET A 35 -9.15 -9.28 9.44
CA MET A 35 -8.79 -10.12 10.57
C MET A 35 -7.32 -10.52 10.48
N HIS A 36 -6.50 -10.02 11.39
CA HIS A 36 -5.06 -10.17 11.29
C HIS A 36 -4.38 -10.30 12.65
N HIS A 37 -3.09 -10.59 12.59
CA HIS A 37 -2.15 -10.73 13.70
C HIS A 37 -0.76 -10.39 13.13
N SER A 38 0.21 -10.01 13.96
CA SER A 38 1.63 -9.99 13.58
C SER A 38 1.87 -9.25 12.24
N THR A 39 2.23 -9.93 11.15
CA THR A 39 2.54 -9.32 9.84
C THR A 39 1.43 -8.46 9.26
N GLY A 40 0.16 -8.71 9.62
CA GLY A 40 -0.94 -7.84 9.20
C GLY A 40 -0.87 -6.45 9.81
N ALA A 41 -0.39 -6.33 11.05
CA ALA A 41 -0.15 -5.03 11.67
C ALA A 41 0.96 -4.27 10.93
N GLY A 42 2.00 -4.98 10.46
CA GLY A 42 3.03 -4.38 9.60
C GLY A 42 2.43 -3.77 8.32
N LEU A 43 1.53 -4.48 7.63
CA LEU A 43 0.86 -3.96 6.44
C LEU A 43 -0.01 -2.74 6.73
N ILE A 44 -0.68 -2.70 7.89
CA ILE A 44 -1.48 -1.54 8.28
C ILE A 44 -0.57 -0.36 8.63
N TRP A 45 0.36 -0.53 9.56
CA TRP A 45 1.14 0.58 10.14
C TRP A 45 2.28 1.07 9.25
N GLN A 46 2.89 0.18 8.47
CA GLN A 46 4.05 0.48 7.63
C GLN A 46 3.69 0.42 6.15
N GLY A 47 2.70 -0.40 5.80
CA GLY A 47 2.20 -0.56 4.43
C GLY A 47 1.08 0.41 4.03
N GLY A 48 0.57 1.23 4.95
CA GLY A 48 -0.44 2.27 4.66
C GLY A 48 -1.80 1.72 4.22
N VAL A 49 -2.14 0.48 4.59
CA VAL A 49 -3.35 -0.20 4.09
C VAL A 49 -4.63 0.49 4.52
N ARG A 50 -4.69 1.01 5.77
CA ARG A 50 -5.88 1.72 6.23
C ARG A 50 -6.08 2.99 5.41
N GLU A 51 -5.01 3.74 5.25
CA GLU A 51 -4.97 5.03 4.59
C GLU A 51 -5.39 4.87 3.13
N GLY A 52 -4.73 3.98 2.38
CA GLY A 52 -5.02 3.80 0.96
C GLY A 52 -6.40 3.21 0.66
N LEU A 53 -6.98 2.42 1.58
CA LEU A 53 -8.38 1.97 1.43
C LEU A 53 -9.38 3.07 1.83
N THR A 54 -9.06 3.88 2.84
CA THR A 54 -9.88 5.03 3.24
C THR A 54 -9.94 6.09 2.15
N GLU A 55 -8.82 6.36 1.47
CA GLU A 55 -8.73 7.26 0.31
C GLU A 55 -9.63 6.82 -0.84
N ARG A 56 -9.83 5.50 -0.98
CA ARG A 56 -10.76 4.89 -1.95
C ARG A 56 -12.22 4.89 -1.47
N SER A 57 -12.52 5.63 -0.41
CA SER A 57 -13.85 5.76 0.19
C SER A 57 -14.40 4.45 0.78
N TYR A 58 -13.51 3.54 1.20
CA TYR A 58 -13.89 2.34 1.95
C TYR A 58 -13.81 2.60 3.45
N GLU A 59 -14.73 2.02 4.21
CA GLU A 59 -14.60 1.96 5.67
C GLU A 59 -13.73 0.77 6.03
N PHE A 60 -12.45 1.01 6.30
CA PHE A 60 -11.52 -0.05 6.68
C PHE A 60 -11.48 -0.26 8.19
N TRP A 61 -11.93 -1.43 8.64
CA TRP A 61 -11.83 -1.90 10.01
C TRP A 61 -10.82 -3.04 10.06
N ASP A 62 -10.22 -3.24 11.22
CA ASP A 62 -9.38 -4.41 11.47
C ASP A 62 -9.54 -4.92 12.89
N HIS A 63 -9.30 -6.21 13.05
CA HIS A 63 -9.27 -6.88 14.34
C HIS A 63 -7.93 -7.61 14.45
N GLY A 64 -7.12 -7.16 15.41
CA GLY A 64 -5.82 -7.74 15.74
C GLY A 64 -5.95 -8.92 16.69
N TYR A 65 -4.92 -9.14 17.51
CA TYR A 65 -5.02 -10.12 18.61
C TYR A 65 -6.20 -9.79 19.52
N ASN A 66 -6.77 -10.76 20.24
CA ASN A 66 -7.90 -10.48 21.15
C ASN A 66 -7.58 -9.42 22.22
N ASP A 67 -6.31 -9.26 22.59
CA ASP A 67 -5.85 -8.21 23.52
C ASP A 67 -5.66 -6.84 22.85
N GLU A 68 -5.40 -6.80 21.54
CA GLU A 68 -5.41 -5.59 20.70
C GLU A 68 -6.83 -5.16 20.37
N GLY A 69 -7.67 -6.09 19.92
CA GLY A 69 -9.08 -5.88 19.64
C GLY A 69 -9.37 -5.21 18.29
N LEU A 70 -10.55 -4.59 18.24
CA LEU A 70 -11.15 -3.95 17.08
C LEU A 70 -10.70 -2.50 16.98
N THR A 71 -10.24 -2.11 15.80
CA THR A 71 -9.98 -0.72 15.42
C THR A 71 -10.98 -0.31 14.35
N ASP A 72 -11.57 0.87 14.52
CA ASP A 72 -12.62 1.36 13.64
C ASP A 72 -12.10 2.01 12.35
N ALA A 73 -13.03 2.43 11.49
CA ALA A 73 -12.73 3.12 10.23
C ALA A 73 -11.89 4.40 10.42
N ALA A 74 -11.98 5.07 11.57
CA ALA A 74 -11.20 6.26 11.88
C ALA A 74 -9.81 5.93 12.44
N GLY A 75 -9.47 4.63 12.58
CA GLY A 75 -8.23 4.19 13.21
C GLY A 75 -8.28 4.23 14.75
N GLU A 76 -9.45 4.38 15.36
CA GLU A 76 -9.61 4.37 16.81
C GLU A 76 -9.75 2.94 17.32
N ASN A 77 -8.84 2.52 18.22
CA ASN A 77 -8.97 1.26 18.93
C ASN A 77 -10.12 1.36 19.95
N LEU A 78 -11.13 0.50 19.79
CA LEU A 78 -12.36 0.55 20.59
C LEU A 78 -12.24 -0.18 21.93
N GLY A 79 -11.17 -0.92 22.17
CA GLY A 79 -11.01 -1.82 23.32
C GLY A 79 -12.05 -2.95 23.35
N LEU A 80 -12.65 -3.26 22.21
CA LEU A 80 -13.59 -4.36 21.99
C LEU A 80 -12.85 -5.50 21.30
N ASN A 81 -13.15 -6.75 21.64
CA ASN A 81 -12.70 -7.90 20.85
C ASN A 81 -13.88 -8.83 20.58
N TRP A 82 -13.73 -9.71 19.60
CA TRP A 82 -14.76 -10.66 19.18
C TRP A 82 -14.51 -12.08 19.70
N ASP A 83 -13.75 -12.21 20.79
CA ASP A 83 -13.40 -13.46 21.45
C ASP A 83 -12.97 -14.56 20.45
N VAL A 84 -12.03 -14.25 19.55
CA VAL A 84 -11.47 -15.20 18.57
C VAL A 84 -11.05 -16.47 19.33
N PRO A 85 -11.62 -17.66 19.06
CA PRO A 85 -11.43 -18.81 19.93
C PRO A 85 -9.96 -19.22 20.07
N GLY A 86 -9.44 -19.08 21.30
CA GLY A 86 -8.04 -19.39 21.61
C GLY A 86 -7.04 -18.47 20.90
N ASP A 87 -7.49 -17.33 20.38
CA ASP A 87 -6.69 -16.42 19.57
C ASP A 87 -6.09 -17.12 18.33
N ASN A 88 -6.77 -18.18 17.85
CA ASN A 88 -6.26 -19.04 16.81
C ASN A 88 -6.70 -18.58 15.42
N THR A 89 -5.78 -17.97 14.68
CA THR A 89 -5.93 -17.63 13.25
C THR A 89 -5.08 -18.54 12.35
N ASP A 90 -4.69 -19.72 12.81
CA ASP A 90 -4.12 -20.76 11.95
C ASP A 90 -5.23 -21.40 11.08
N PRO A 91 -4.89 -22.19 10.04
CA PRO A 91 -5.90 -22.82 9.17
C PRO A 91 -7.00 -23.63 9.89
N ASP A 92 -6.66 -24.32 10.98
CA ASP A 92 -7.66 -25.05 11.79
C ASP A 92 -8.52 -24.08 12.63
N GLY A 93 -7.95 -22.97 13.09
CA GLY A 93 -8.63 -21.87 13.76
C GLY A 93 -9.66 -21.21 12.84
N TRP A 94 -9.27 -20.87 11.61
CA TRP A 94 -10.19 -20.36 10.60
C TRP A 94 -11.30 -21.37 10.29
N TYR A 95 -10.97 -22.65 10.13
CA TYR A 95 -11.99 -23.69 9.98
C TYR A 95 -12.98 -23.71 11.15
N ALA A 96 -12.52 -23.54 12.38
CA ALA A 96 -13.39 -23.47 13.55
C ALA A 96 -14.26 -22.20 13.57
N ILE A 97 -13.72 -21.06 13.15
CA ILE A 97 -14.44 -19.77 13.06
C ILE A 97 -15.54 -19.85 12.00
N PHE A 98 -15.23 -20.27 10.77
CA PHE A 98 -16.22 -20.39 9.69
C PHE A 98 -17.32 -21.42 9.96
N ASN A 99 -17.13 -22.35 10.91
CA ASN A 99 -18.15 -23.29 11.36
C ASN A 99 -18.97 -22.80 12.57
N GLN A 100 -18.79 -21.56 13.01
CA GLN A 100 -19.64 -20.97 14.06
C GLN A 100 -21.07 -20.74 13.55
N PRO A 101 -22.09 -20.85 14.43
CA PRO A 101 -23.47 -20.54 14.05
C PRO A 101 -23.62 -19.04 13.75
N VAL A 102 -24.32 -18.68 12.69
CA VAL A 102 -24.63 -17.27 12.38
C VAL A 102 -25.76 -16.77 13.29
N GLY A 103 -25.51 -15.70 14.03
CA GLY A 103 -26.45 -15.06 14.96
C GLY A 103 -26.73 -13.59 14.61
N ASP A 104 -27.95 -13.12 14.90
CA ASP A 104 -28.37 -11.72 14.82
C ASP A 104 -29.14 -11.34 16.11
N PRO A 105 -28.59 -10.46 16.99
CA PRO A 105 -27.33 -9.73 16.82
C PRO A 105 -26.11 -10.68 16.86
N PRO A 106 -24.96 -10.27 16.28
CA PRO A 106 -23.76 -11.09 16.27
C PRO A 106 -23.25 -11.37 17.69
N ASP A 107 -22.94 -12.64 17.96
CA ASP A 107 -22.51 -13.13 19.28
C ASP A 107 -21.23 -13.99 19.25
N ASN A 108 -20.61 -14.09 18.08
CA ASN A 108 -19.37 -14.82 17.83
C ASN A 108 -18.56 -14.18 16.69
N THR A 109 -17.29 -14.55 16.57
CA THR A 109 -16.34 -13.98 15.62
C THR A 109 -16.87 -13.99 14.19
N PHE A 110 -17.39 -15.13 13.71
CA PHE A 110 -17.88 -15.23 12.34
C PHE A 110 -19.11 -14.36 12.10
N SER A 111 -20.05 -14.33 13.04
CA SER A 111 -21.22 -13.45 12.94
C SER A 111 -20.83 -11.97 12.91
N HIS A 112 -19.80 -11.56 13.66
CA HIS A 112 -19.26 -10.20 13.58
C HIS A 112 -18.60 -9.90 12.23
N MET A 113 -17.85 -10.84 11.66
CA MET A 113 -17.25 -10.69 10.32
C MET A 113 -18.33 -10.50 9.24
N LEU A 114 -19.47 -11.17 9.37
CA LEU A 114 -20.59 -11.08 8.43
C LEU A 114 -21.35 -9.73 8.48
N GLU A 115 -21.03 -8.82 9.40
CA GLU A 115 -21.55 -7.44 9.39
C GLU A 115 -20.86 -6.54 8.34
N TYR A 116 -19.83 -7.05 7.67
CA TYR A 116 -19.04 -6.34 6.66
C TYR A 116 -19.34 -6.86 5.25
N ASP A 117 -19.05 -6.03 4.25
CA ASP A 117 -19.22 -6.36 2.83
C ASP A 117 -18.02 -7.15 2.32
N VAL A 118 -16.82 -6.78 2.79
CA VAL A 118 -15.55 -7.42 2.43
C VAL A 118 -14.87 -7.96 3.68
N ILE A 119 -14.52 -9.24 3.65
CA ILE A 119 -13.85 -9.94 4.75
C ILE A 119 -12.48 -10.41 4.29
N ILE A 120 -11.45 -9.77 4.83
CA ILE A 120 -10.05 -10.15 4.62
C ILE A 120 -9.59 -10.94 5.84
N PHE A 121 -8.95 -12.09 5.65
CA PHE A 121 -8.46 -12.90 6.77
C PHE A 121 -7.16 -13.62 6.41
N LYS A 122 -6.31 -13.81 7.42
CA LYS A 122 -4.98 -14.39 7.20
C LYS A 122 -4.49 -15.26 8.34
N SER A 123 -3.56 -16.15 8.03
CA SER A 123 -2.75 -16.89 9.00
C SER A 123 -1.33 -16.31 9.07
N CYS A 124 -0.65 -16.45 10.21
CA CYS A 124 0.71 -15.90 10.40
C CYS A 124 1.79 -16.76 9.74
N PHE A 125 3.04 -16.27 9.71
CA PHE A 125 4.17 -17.04 9.16
C PHE A 125 4.42 -18.41 9.83
N PRO A 126 4.10 -18.69 11.12
CA PRO A 126 4.30 -20.03 11.67
C PRO A 126 3.46 -21.10 10.97
N SER A 127 2.33 -20.71 10.38
CA SER A 127 1.48 -21.63 9.60
C SER A 127 2.14 -22.06 8.28
N SER A 128 3.23 -21.40 7.85
CA SER A 128 4.09 -21.86 6.74
C SER A 128 5.06 -22.97 7.16
N ASP A 129 5.21 -23.28 8.47
CA ASP A 129 5.95 -24.47 8.91
C ASP A 129 5.09 -25.73 8.76
N ILE A 130 4.65 -26.01 7.54
CA ILE A 130 3.97 -27.26 7.22
C ILE A 130 5.01 -28.36 7.43
N GLN A 131 4.73 -29.39 8.24
CA GLN A 131 5.74 -30.39 8.63
C GLN A 131 5.55 -31.73 7.91
N SER A 132 4.40 -31.95 7.28
CA SER A 132 4.06 -33.22 6.64
C SER A 132 3.02 -33.05 5.53
N GLU A 133 2.90 -34.07 4.67
CA GLU A 133 1.79 -34.15 3.71
C GLU A 133 0.43 -34.28 4.41
N GLU A 134 0.37 -34.90 5.59
CA GLU A 134 -0.87 -35.00 6.37
C GLU A 134 -1.38 -33.63 6.79
N GLN A 135 -0.48 -32.75 7.26
CA GLN A 135 -0.83 -31.37 7.58
C GLN A 135 -1.22 -30.56 6.33
N PHE A 136 -0.52 -30.77 5.21
CA PHE A 136 -0.86 -30.13 3.94
C PHE A 136 -2.28 -30.50 3.48
N GLU A 137 -2.63 -31.79 3.51
CA GLU A 137 -3.98 -32.24 3.16
C GLU A 137 -5.03 -31.76 4.18
N ALA A 138 -4.69 -31.67 5.47
CA ALA A 138 -5.59 -31.07 6.46
C ALA A 138 -5.88 -29.59 6.14
N TYR A 139 -4.88 -28.81 5.73
CA TYR A 139 -5.09 -27.42 5.29
C TYR A 139 -6.03 -27.34 4.08
N ARG A 140 -5.88 -28.24 3.11
CA ARG A 140 -6.79 -28.34 1.96
C ARG A 140 -8.22 -28.65 2.41
N ASP A 141 -8.41 -29.64 3.29
CA ASP A 141 -9.73 -29.99 3.82
C ASP A 141 -10.38 -28.81 4.57
N TYR A 142 -9.60 -28.07 5.37
CA TYR A 142 -10.06 -26.87 6.07
C TYR A 142 -10.51 -25.77 5.11
N TYR A 143 -9.69 -25.43 4.12
CA TYR A 143 -10.01 -24.34 3.18
C TYR A 143 -11.11 -24.71 2.18
N LEU A 144 -11.29 -26.00 1.86
CA LEU A 144 -12.45 -26.47 1.11
C LEU A 144 -13.74 -26.30 1.93
N SER A 145 -13.71 -26.63 3.23
CA SER A 145 -14.86 -26.36 4.12
C SER A 145 -15.14 -24.87 4.29
N ILE A 146 -14.09 -24.03 4.39
CA ILE A 146 -14.24 -22.56 4.46
C ILE A 146 -14.88 -22.05 3.16
N ARG A 147 -14.41 -22.55 2.01
CA ARG A 147 -14.94 -22.20 0.68
C ARG A 147 -16.42 -22.56 0.55
N ASP A 148 -16.83 -23.73 1.02
CA ASP A 148 -18.24 -24.14 1.02
C ASP A 148 -19.11 -23.17 1.85
N VAL A 149 -18.60 -22.67 2.98
CA VAL A 149 -19.30 -21.65 3.79
C VAL A 149 -19.32 -20.30 3.08
N ILE A 150 -18.22 -19.88 2.44
CA ILE A 150 -18.16 -18.63 1.68
C ILE A 150 -19.22 -18.64 0.55
N ASP A 151 -19.42 -19.75 -0.14
CA ASP A 151 -20.44 -19.88 -1.18
C ASP A 151 -21.88 -19.64 -0.67
N GLU A 152 -22.12 -19.80 0.64
CA GLU A 152 -23.41 -19.48 1.28
C GLU A 152 -23.64 -17.97 1.46
N HIS A 153 -22.61 -17.15 1.22
CA HIS A 153 -22.62 -15.68 1.35
C HIS A 153 -22.29 -14.97 0.03
N PRO A 154 -23.13 -15.15 -1.03
CA PRO A 154 -22.85 -14.61 -2.37
C PRO A 154 -22.96 -13.08 -2.46
N ASP A 155 -23.43 -12.41 -1.41
CA ASP A 155 -23.52 -10.96 -1.26
C ASP A 155 -22.27 -10.33 -0.63
N LYS A 156 -21.26 -11.13 -0.25
CA LYS A 156 -20.05 -10.69 0.43
C LYS A 156 -18.82 -11.12 -0.33
N LEU A 157 -17.76 -10.32 -0.28
CA LEU A 157 -16.47 -10.65 -0.87
C LEU A 157 -15.51 -11.17 0.22
N PHE A 158 -14.88 -12.32 -0.01
CA PHE A 158 -13.89 -12.89 0.90
C PHE A 158 -12.50 -12.88 0.27
N ILE A 159 -11.52 -12.40 1.05
CA ILE A 159 -10.13 -12.29 0.62
C ILE A 159 -9.22 -13.06 1.60
N PRO A 160 -9.11 -14.39 1.44
CA PRO A 160 -8.10 -15.17 2.16
C PRO A 160 -6.68 -14.81 1.69
N PHE A 161 -5.74 -14.77 2.64
CA PHE A 161 -4.31 -14.66 2.32
C PHE A 161 -3.68 -16.05 2.23
N THR A 162 -2.64 -16.18 1.41
CA THR A 162 -1.65 -17.25 1.62
C THR A 162 -0.86 -17.01 2.92
N THR A 163 -0.14 -18.01 3.42
CA THR A 163 0.65 -17.84 4.65
C THR A 163 1.98 -17.14 4.32
N PRO A 164 2.48 -16.15 5.08
CA PRO A 164 3.77 -15.52 4.80
C PRO A 164 4.94 -16.52 4.94
N PRO A 165 6.03 -16.40 4.15
CA PRO A 165 7.14 -17.35 4.20
C PRO A 165 7.98 -17.20 5.48
N LEU A 166 8.68 -18.27 5.85
CA LEU A 166 9.61 -18.27 6.99
C LEU A 166 11.03 -17.93 6.54
N VAL A 167 11.86 -17.44 7.46
CA VAL A 167 13.31 -17.32 7.23
C VAL A 167 13.98 -18.70 7.20
N PRO A 168 15.16 -18.84 6.55
CA PRO A 168 15.83 -20.15 6.42
C PRO A 168 16.14 -20.85 7.75
N ASN A 169 16.41 -20.12 8.83
CA ASN A 169 16.68 -20.74 10.14
C ASN A 169 15.43 -21.11 10.95
N ALA A 170 14.24 -20.72 10.49
CA ALA A 170 12.97 -21.01 11.16
C ALA A 170 12.21 -22.19 10.53
N THR A 171 12.73 -22.77 9.45
CA THR A 171 12.08 -23.87 8.73
C THR A 171 13.10 -24.82 8.08
N THR A 172 12.62 -25.84 7.36
CA THR A 172 13.45 -26.72 6.53
C THR A 172 13.13 -26.52 5.06
N SER A 173 14.01 -26.97 4.15
CA SER A 173 13.74 -26.92 2.71
C SER A 173 12.48 -27.68 2.32
N GLU A 174 12.22 -28.81 2.96
CA GLU A 174 11.01 -29.60 2.78
C GLU A 174 9.79 -28.84 3.28
N ASN A 175 9.93 -28.13 4.42
CA ASN A 175 8.86 -27.32 4.99
C ASN A 175 8.47 -26.15 4.08
N ALA A 176 9.46 -25.34 3.67
CA ALA A 176 9.31 -24.23 2.74
C ALA A 176 8.73 -24.66 1.38
N ALA A 177 9.16 -25.80 0.85
CA ALA A 177 8.63 -26.31 -0.42
C ALA A 177 7.13 -26.62 -0.35
N ARG A 178 6.60 -27.12 0.77
CA ARG A 178 5.13 -27.32 0.88
C ARG A 178 4.38 -26.05 1.23
N ALA A 179 5.00 -25.08 1.91
CA ALA A 179 4.42 -23.75 2.06
C ALA A 179 4.20 -23.09 0.69
N ARG A 180 5.18 -23.20 -0.22
CA ARG A 180 5.00 -22.79 -1.63
C ARG A 180 3.86 -23.55 -2.31
N ARG A 181 3.84 -24.88 -2.22
CA ARG A 181 2.72 -25.68 -2.78
C ARG A 181 1.36 -25.27 -2.21
N TRP A 182 1.33 -24.83 -0.95
CA TRP A 182 0.11 -24.38 -0.30
C TRP A 182 -0.38 -23.05 -0.88
N SER A 183 0.54 -22.09 -1.06
CA SER A 183 0.25 -20.83 -1.77
C SER A 183 -0.19 -21.08 -3.22
N GLU A 184 0.51 -21.96 -3.96
CA GLU A 184 0.15 -22.35 -5.33
C GLU A 184 -1.23 -23.03 -5.39
N TYR A 185 -1.58 -23.88 -4.42
CA TYR A 185 -2.90 -24.51 -4.36
C TYR A 185 -3.99 -23.47 -4.13
N LEU A 186 -3.82 -22.61 -3.13
CA LEU A 186 -4.84 -21.63 -2.74
C LEU A 186 -5.10 -20.63 -3.87
N THR A 187 -4.09 -20.30 -4.67
CA THR A 187 -4.19 -19.38 -5.81
C THR A 187 -4.61 -20.04 -7.13
N SER A 188 -4.78 -21.37 -7.15
CA SER A 188 -5.07 -22.12 -8.38
C SER A 188 -6.55 -22.10 -8.78
N ASP A 189 -6.80 -22.32 -10.06
CA ASP A 189 -8.13 -22.63 -10.62
C ASP A 189 -8.79 -23.81 -9.88
N GLU A 190 -8.03 -24.79 -9.38
CA GLU A 190 -8.59 -25.91 -8.60
C GLU A 190 -9.33 -25.44 -7.34
N TYR A 191 -8.82 -24.39 -6.69
CA TYR A 191 -9.44 -23.81 -5.52
C TYR A 191 -10.47 -22.73 -5.87
N LEU A 192 -10.25 -21.94 -6.92
CA LEU A 192 -11.03 -20.73 -7.20
C LEU A 192 -12.15 -20.91 -8.23
N ASP A 193 -12.07 -21.87 -9.14
CA ASP A 193 -13.04 -22.01 -10.23
C ASP A 193 -14.47 -22.25 -9.71
N GLY A 194 -15.38 -21.36 -10.08
CA GLY A 194 -16.79 -21.45 -9.70
C GLY A 194 -17.15 -20.74 -8.39
N HIS A 195 -16.19 -20.07 -7.74
CA HIS A 195 -16.36 -19.38 -6.47
C HIS A 195 -16.18 -17.85 -6.65
N PRO A 196 -17.17 -17.14 -7.22
CA PRO A 196 -17.01 -15.75 -7.67
C PRO A 196 -16.83 -14.74 -6.54
N ASN A 197 -17.09 -15.13 -5.29
CA ASN A 197 -16.97 -14.30 -4.11
C ASN A 197 -15.70 -14.57 -3.29
N ILE A 198 -14.72 -15.27 -3.88
CA ILE A 198 -13.41 -15.54 -3.28
C ILE A 198 -12.32 -14.97 -4.17
N VAL A 199 -11.43 -14.19 -3.55
CA VAL A 199 -10.21 -13.69 -4.19
C VAL A 199 -9.04 -13.91 -3.25
N VAL A 200 -8.02 -14.65 -3.68
CA VAL A 200 -6.85 -14.92 -2.82
C VAL A 200 -5.81 -13.81 -2.99
N PHE A 201 -5.29 -13.29 -1.88
CA PHE A 201 -4.10 -12.43 -1.86
C PHE A 201 -2.85 -13.25 -1.57
N ASP A 202 -1.95 -13.36 -2.55
CA ASP A 202 -0.76 -14.22 -2.47
C ASP A 202 0.43 -13.52 -1.81
N ILE A 203 0.32 -13.24 -0.51
CA ILE A 203 1.42 -12.66 0.27
C ILE A 203 2.68 -13.54 0.28
N PHE A 204 2.53 -14.87 0.21
CA PHE A 204 3.67 -15.79 0.07
C PHE A 204 4.46 -15.49 -1.20
N GLY A 205 3.78 -15.44 -2.35
CA GLY A 205 4.41 -15.16 -3.65
C GLY A 205 5.10 -13.80 -3.70
N LEU A 206 4.55 -12.80 -3.00
CA LEU A 206 5.16 -11.46 -2.91
C LEU A 206 6.41 -11.41 -2.04
N LEU A 207 6.48 -12.23 -0.98
CA LEU A 207 7.54 -12.18 0.03
C LEU A 207 8.63 -13.26 -0.14
N ALA A 208 8.34 -14.34 -0.86
CA ALA A 208 9.26 -15.47 -0.94
C ALA A 208 10.34 -15.29 -2.02
N ASP A 209 11.53 -15.80 -1.75
CA ASP A 209 12.57 -16.02 -2.77
C ASP A 209 12.25 -17.26 -3.62
N ALA A 210 13.18 -17.72 -4.48
CA ALA A 210 12.95 -18.91 -5.31
C ALA A 210 12.91 -20.22 -4.52
N ASP A 211 13.55 -20.27 -3.35
CA ASP A 211 13.64 -21.47 -2.51
C ASP A 211 12.47 -21.58 -1.52
N GLY A 212 11.64 -20.52 -1.41
CA GLY A 212 10.44 -20.51 -0.57
C GLY A 212 10.66 -19.93 0.82
N TYR A 213 11.77 -19.22 1.03
CA TYR A 213 12.02 -18.47 2.25
C TYR A 213 11.67 -17.00 2.08
N LEU A 214 11.43 -16.28 3.17
CA LEU A 214 11.34 -14.82 3.15
C LEU A 214 12.58 -14.25 2.45
N ARG A 215 12.44 -13.38 1.46
CA ARG A 215 13.60 -12.85 0.72
C ARG A 215 14.61 -12.17 1.64
N GLU A 216 15.89 -12.26 1.32
CA GLU A 216 16.99 -11.73 2.16
C GLU A 216 16.87 -10.22 2.40
N ASP A 217 16.52 -9.46 1.37
CA ASP A 217 16.27 -8.01 1.41
C ASP A 217 15.02 -7.64 2.23
N TYR A 218 14.15 -8.59 2.52
CA TYR A 218 12.91 -8.40 3.29
C TYR A 218 12.99 -8.88 4.73
N ARG A 219 14.13 -9.43 5.15
CA ARG A 219 14.36 -9.89 6.52
C ARG A 219 14.76 -8.72 7.40
N VAL A 220 14.28 -8.73 8.64
CA VAL A 220 14.86 -7.90 9.72
C VAL A 220 16.12 -8.55 10.30
N ASP A 221 16.11 -9.89 10.43
CA ASP A 221 17.25 -10.71 10.80
C ASP A 221 17.08 -12.18 10.33
N GLU A 222 18.01 -13.04 10.72
CA GLU A 222 18.07 -14.43 10.27
C GLU A 222 17.16 -15.41 11.06
N TRP A 223 16.41 -14.94 12.05
CA TRP A 223 15.58 -15.74 12.95
C TRP A 223 14.13 -15.26 13.00
N ASP A 224 13.90 -13.98 12.76
CA ASP A 224 12.59 -13.37 12.74
C ASP A 224 12.00 -13.38 11.32
N SER A 225 10.81 -13.96 11.20
CA SER A 225 10.07 -14.03 9.92
C SER A 225 9.06 -12.90 9.74
N HIS A 226 9.10 -11.86 10.58
CA HIS A 226 8.45 -10.60 10.26
C HIS A 226 9.17 -9.91 9.09
N PRO A 227 8.44 -9.52 8.02
CA PRO A 227 9.02 -8.70 6.96
C PRO A 227 9.42 -7.33 7.51
N ASN A 228 10.47 -6.74 6.93
CA ASN A 228 10.90 -5.38 7.25
C ASN A 228 9.99 -4.32 6.60
N ASP A 229 10.27 -3.05 6.91
CA ASP A 229 9.45 -1.92 6.48
C ASP A 229 9.37 -1.77 4.95
N ILE A 230 10.44 -2.14 4.21
CA ILE A 230 10.44 -2.14 2.74
C ILE A 230 9.41 -3.15 2.22
N ALA A 231 9.49 -4.39 2.73
CA ALA A 231 8.58 -5.45 2.36
C ALA A 231 7.12 -5.11 2.72
N ASN A 232 6.90 -4.53 3.90
CA ASN A 232 5.56 -4.14 4.35
C ASN A 232 4.99 -2.98 3.52
N GLY A 233 5.83 -2.02 3.10
CA GLY A 233 5.47 -0.96 2.16
C GLY A 233 5.01 -1.51 0.80
N GLU A 234 5.83 -2.37 0.19
CA GLU A 234 5.53 -2.95 -1.12
C GLU A 234 4.30 -3.86 -1.10
N VAL A 235 4.19 -4.74 -0.10
CA VAL A 235 3.04 -5.64 0.05
C VAL A 235 1.77 -4.87 0.44
N GLY A 236 1.90 -3.81 1.24
CA GLY A 236 0.80 -2.91 1.58
C GLY A 236 0.18 -2.28 0.34
N ALA A 237 1.01 -1.67 -0.52
CA ALA A 237 0.56 -1.12 -1.80
C ALA A 237 -0.13 -2.17 -2.70
N ALA A 238 0.47 -3.36 -2.82
CA ALA A 238 -0.13 -4.46 -3.59
C ALA A 238 -1.48 -4.92 -3.02
N LEU A 239 -1.64 -4.93 -1.68
CA LEU A 239 -2.88 -5.29 -1.03
C LEU A 239 -3.99 -4.28 -1.32
N ILE A 240 -3.68 -2.98 -1.21
CA ILE A 240 -4.63 -1.89 -1.44
C ILE A 240 -5.20 -1.99 -2.86
N GLU A 241 -4.32 -2.11 -3.86
CA GLU A 241 -4.72 -2.27 -5.27
C GLU A 241 -5.55 -3.54 -5.49
N ARG A 242 -5.13 -4.66 -4.88
CA ARG A 242 -5.85 -5.92 -5.05
C ARG A 242 -7.25 -5.84 -4.46
N VAL A 243 -7.40 -5.27 -3.27
CA VAL A 243 -8.70 -5.15 -2.59
C VAL A 243 -9.63 -4.24 -3.39
N ASP A 244 -9.15 -3.08 -3.84
CA ASP A 244 -9.91 -2.14 -4.66
C ASP A 244 -10.43 -2.79 -5.95
N LEU A 245 -9.53 -3.41 -6.72
CA LEU A 245 -9.91 -4.14 -7.94
C LEU A 245 -10.94 -5.24 -7.66
N SER A 246 -10.76 -5.99 -6.56
CA SER A 246 -11.66 -7.08 -6.20
C SER A 246 -13.06 -6.55 -5.85
N ILE A 247 -13.15 -5.41 -5.15
CA ILE A 247 -14.42 -4.75 -4.81
C ILE A 247 -15.12 -4.26 -6.09
N GLN A 248 -14.38 -3.61 -6.99
CA GLN A 248 -14.92 -3.11 -8.25
C GLN A 248 -15.47 -4.25 -9.12
N GLU A 249 -14.71 -5.34 -9.26
CA GLU A 249 -15.11 -6.52 -10.03
C GLU A 249 -16.33 -7.23 -9.40
N PHE A 250 -16.34 -7.38 -8.07
CA PHE A 250 -17.36 -8.15 -7.38
C PHE A 250 -18.70 -7.43 -7.24
N PHE A 251 -18.69 -6.20 -6.73
CA PHE A 251 -19.92 -5.45 -6.48
C PHE A 251 -20.43 -4.73 -7.73
N GLY A 252 -19.67 -4.72 -8.83
CA GLY A 252 -20.00 -3.94 -10.02
C GLY A 252 -20.11 -2.44 -9.72
N VAL A 253 -19.46 -2.02 -8.63
CA VAL A 253 -19.36 -0.62 -8.25
C VAL A 253 -18.28 -0.04 -9.15
N GLU A 254 -18.71 0.52 -10.29
CA GLU A 254 -18.02 1.72 -10.77
C GLU A 254 -18.21 2.71 -9.64
N VAL A 255 -17.19 2.89 -8.78
CA VAL A 255 -17.17 4.05 -7.90
C VAL A 255 -17.28 5.21 -8.88
N ALA A 256 -18.45 5.85 -8.90
CA ALA A 256 -18.62 7.09 -9.62
C ALA A 256 -17.42 7.91 -9.21
N THR A 257 -16.55 8.22 -10.18
CA THR A 257 -15.42 9.11 -10.00
C THR A 257 -15.99 10.32 -9.29
N SER A 258 -15.88 10.31 -7.97
CA SER A 258 -16.15 11.48 -7.18
C SER A 258 -15.11 12.41 -7.77
N GLN A 259 -15.60 13.53 -8.30
CA GLN A 259 -14.74 14.67 -8.42
C GLN A 259 -14.33 14.99 -6.99
N SER A 260 -13.28 14.31 -6.54
CA SER A 260 -12.30 14.90 -5.65
C SER A 260 -12.02 16.25 -6.28
N SER A 261 -12.29 17.30 -5.51
CA SER A 261 -11.78 18.62 -5.83
C SER A 261 -10.26 18.69 -5.65
N ALA A 262 -9.59 17.60 -5.27
CA ALA A 262 -8.19 17.39 -5.61
C ALA A 262 -8.14 16.69 -6.98
N ALA A 263 -7.53 17.34 -7.96
CA ALA A 263 -7.25 16.74 -9.25
C ALA A 263 -6.60 15.36 -9.05
N PRO A 264 -6.82 14.37 -9.95
CA PRO A 264 -6.03 13.15 -9.92
C PRO A 264 -4.58 13.54 -9.85
N GLN A 265 -3.89 13.09 -8.81
CA GLN A 265 -2.45 13.22 -8.70
C GLN A 265 -1.91 12.51 -9.96
N ALA A 266 -1.51 13.32 -10.95
CA ALA A 266 -1.12 12.80 -12.24
C ALA A 266 0.08 11.86 -12.02
N ALA A 267 0.29 10.88 -12.91
CA ALA A 267 1.36 9.88 -12.77
C ALA A 267 2.78 10.50 -12.63
N ASP A 268 2.90 11.81 -12.83
CA ASP A 268 4.09 12.61 -12.58
C ASP A 268 4.23 13.09 -11.12
N MET A 269 3.16 13.24 -10.35
CA MET A 269 3.23 13.86 -9.03
C MET A 269 3.73 12.89 -7.95
N ILE A 270 4.77 13.32 -7.25
CA ILE A 270 5.43 12.60 -6.15
C ILE A 270 4.86 13.06 -4.81
N GLN A 271 4.66 14.37 -4.62
CA GLN A 271 4.06 14.93 -3.41
C GLN A 271 3.55 16.36 -3.64
N ASP A 272 2.28 16.61 -3.29
CA ASP A 272 1.60 17.91 -3.39
C ASP A 272 1.38 18.60 -2.04
N PHE A 273 1.70 17.94 -0.92
CA PHE A 273 1.72 18.49 0.44
C PHE A 273 0.40 19.07 0.93
N GLU A 274 -0.72 18.79 0.25
CA GLU A 274 -2.05 19.19 0.71
C GLU A 274 -2.39 18.50 2.04
N THR A 275 -1.79 17.34 2.29
CA THR A 275 -1.66 16.70 3.59
C THR A 275 -0.18 16.37 3.88
N MET A 276 0.19 16.21 5.15
CA MET A 276 1.42 15.53 5.55
C MET A 276 1.08 14.68 6.75
N MET A 277 0.64 13.46 6.48
CA MET A 277 0.36 12.46 7.51
C MET A 277 1.67 11.90 8.11
N PRO A 278 1.66 11.26 9.29
CA PRO A 278 2.87 10.76 9.95
C PRO A 278 3.69 9.73 9.14
N ASP A 279 3.09 9.07 8.15
CA ASP A 279 3.63 8.08 7.21
C ASP A 279 4.06 8.69 5.85
N GLU A 280 3.59 9.91 5.55
CA GLU A 280 4.15 10.78 4.52
C GLU A 280 5.41 11.54 5.00
N SER A 281 5.89 11.19 6.20
CA SER A 281 6.84 11.98 6.93
C SER A 281 8.18 12.09 6.22
N TRP A 282 8.54 13.35 6.02
CA TRP A 282 9.91 13.69 5.68
C TRP A 282 10.75 13.51 6.94
N TYR A 283 11.66 12.54 6.92
CA TYR A 283 12.56 12.29 8.02
C TYR A 283 13.73 13.27 7.97
N VAL A 284 14.22 13.60 9.15
CA VAL A 284 15.22 14.63 9.34
C VAL A 284 16.58 13.99 9.57
N TYR A 285 17.52 14.25 8.68
CA TYR A 285 18.94 13.96 8.91
C TYR A 285 19.60 15.15 9.62
N ARG A 286 20.21 14.87 10.77
CA ARG A 286 20.89 15.87 11.60
C ARG A 286 22.37 15.53 11.73
N GLU A 287 23.20 16.55 11.59
CA GLU A 287 24.60 16.52 12.02
C GLU A 287 24.78 17.27 13.35
N ASP A 288 25.93 17.10 13.98
CA ASP A 288 26.35 17.97 15.08
C ASP A 288 26.32 19.45 14.63
N ASP A 289 25.88 20.33 15.54
CA ASP A 289 25.73 21.77 15.31
C ASP A 289 24.70 22.13 14.21
N THR A 290 23.67 21.32 14.05
CA THR A 290 22.51 21.60 13.18
C THR A 290 21.19 21.50 13.91
N GLU A 291 20.23 22.33 13.51
CA GLU A 291 18.82 22.22 13.87
C GLU A 291 18.00 22.14 12.58
N ILE A 292 17.02 21.26 12.52
CA ILE A 292 16.14 21.13 11.34
C ILE A 292 14.81 20.48 11.72
N ALA A 293 13.74 21.00 11.13
CA ALA A 293 12.38 20.49 11.21
C ALA A 293 11.76 20.48 9.80
N CYS A 294 11.00 19.43 9.51
CA CYS A 294 10.31 19.20 8.25
C CYS A 294 8.84 18.98 8.56
N ASP A 295 8.05 20.03 8.43
CA ASP A 295 6.65 20.07 8.84
C ASP A 295 5.78 20.49 7.65
N ARG A 296 4.47 20.27 7.74
CA ARG A 296 3.54 20.91 6.83
C ARG A 296 3.42 22.39 7.16
N GLY A 297 3.58 23.24 6.15
CA GLY A 297 3.31 24.67 6.24
C GLY A 297 2.18 25.08 5.30
N GLU A 298 1.65 26.27 5.55
CA GLU A 298 0.60 26.89 4.74
C GLU A 298 0.94 28.38 4.48
N PRO A 299 0.54 28.97 3.34
CA PRO A 299 -0.09 28.32 2.19
C PRO A 299 0.96 27.75 1.21
N GLY A 300 0.52 26.79 0.40
CA GLY A 300 1.25 26.26 -0.74
C GLY A 300 1.26 27.16 -1.97
N TYR A 301 1.71 26.60 -3.10
CA TYR A 301 1.70 27.21 -4.42
C TYR A 301 0.35 26.97 -5.10
N GLU A 302 -0.52 28.00 -5.04
CA GLU A 302 -1.89 27.91 -5.55
C GLU A 302 -2.74 26.81 -4.88
N SER A 303 -2.30 26.35 -3.71
CA SER A 303 -2.82 25.21 -2.94
C SER A 303 -2.85 25.52 -1.43
N GLU A 304 -3.35 24.59 -0.60
CA GLU A 304 -3.47 24.80 0.84
C GLU A 304 -2.19 24.49 1.62
N GLY A 305 -1.39 23.50 1.18
CA GLY A 305 -0.24 22.99 1.90
C GLY A 305 1.08 23.03 1.13
N ALA A 306 2.18 22.97 1.87
CA ALA A 306 3.55 22.84 1.35
C ALA A 306 4.43 22.17 2.39
N LEU A 307 5.54 21.57 1.97
CA LEU A 307 6.61 21.20 2.88
C LEU A 307 7.30 22.45 3.40
N GLN A 308 7.21 22.71 4.69
CA GLN A 308 7.93 23.76 5.38
C GLN A 308 9.16 23.18 6.08
N ILE A 309 10.32 23.67 5.68
CA ILE A 309 11.61 23.24 6.23
C ILE A 309 12.21 24.42 6.97
N THR A 310 12.36 24.29 8.29
CA THR A 310 13.07 25.29 9.11
C THR A 310 14.39 24.71 9.56
N PHE A 311 15.49 25.41 9.33
CA PHE A 311 16.81 24.88 9.65
C PHE A 311 17.81 25.95 10.11
N GLN A 312 18.84 25.48 10.80
CA GLN A 312 20.08 26.17 11.12
C GLN A 312 21.25 25.20 10.94
N ALA A 313 22.27 25.62 10.21
CA ALA A 313 23.46 24.83 9.92
C ALA A 313 24.73 25.67 10.14
N ALA A 314 25.69 25.13 10.90
CA ALA A 314 27.03 25.70 10.99
C ALA A 314 27.80 25.57 9.65
N THR A 315 28.90 26.33 9.49
CA THR A 315 29.76 26.23 8.29
C THR A 315 30.22 24.79 8.05
N GLY A 316 29.99 24.28 6.84
CA GLY A 316 30.37 22.93 6.42
C GLY A 316 29.48 21.81 6.96
N ARG A 317 28.28 22.13 7.44
CA ARG A 317 27.26 21.17 7.89
C ARG A 317 26.07 21.14 6.93
N TYR A 318 25.49 19.95 6.76
CA TYR A 318 24.49 19.67 5.74
C TYR A 318 23.28 18.89 6.28
N PRO A 319 22.47 19.49 7.18
CA PRO A 319 21.21 18.85 7.57
C PRO A 319 20.33 18.61 6.35
N ALA A 320 19.52 17.56 6.39
CA ALA A 320 18.65 17.22 5.28
C ALA A 320 17.24 16.85 5.71
N CYS A 321 16.31 17.14 4.82
CA CYS A 321 14.93 16.71 4.85
C CYS A 321 14.78 15.63 3.77
N SER A 322 14.37 14.43 4.15
CA SER A 322 14.43 13.27 3.25
C SER A 322 13.14 12.46 3.28
N ARG A 323 12.85 11.74 2.20
CA ARG A 323 11.71 10.82 2.11
C ARG A 323 12.07 9.63 1.25
N GLY A 324 11.61 8.44 1.65
CA GLY A 324 11.65 7.24 0.80
C GLY A 324 10.65 7.37 -0.35
N VAL A 325 11.06 6.95 -1.54
CA VAL A 325 10.21 6.88 -2.73
C VAL A 325 10.26 5.47 -3.30
N ILE A 326 9.20 5.03 -3.96
CA ILE A 326 9.21 3.77 -4.70
C ILE A 326 9.20 4.15 -6.18
N ALA A 327 10.38 4.36 -6.77
CA ALA A 327 10.47 4.59 -8.21
C ALA A 327 10.06 3.32 -8.95
N ALA A 328 9.15 3.47 -9.92
CA ALA A 328 8.75 2.39 -10.81
C ALA A 328 9.05 2.76 -12.27
N ASP A 329 8.54 1.99 -13.22
CA ASP A 329 8.79 2.17 -14.65
C ASP A 329 8.49 3.59 -15.16
N TYR A 330 7.53 4.31 -14.56
CA TYR A 330 7.19 5.67 -14.96
C TYR A 330 8.29 6.71 -14.66
N TRP A 331 9.22 6.42 -13.74
CA TRP A 331 10.42 7.25 -13.55
C TRP A 331 11.43 7.08 -14.68
N ALA A 332 11.48 5.89 -15.30
CA ALA A 332 12.37 5.63 -16.45
C ALA A 332 11.98 6.48 -17.67
N ASP A 333 10.68 6.76 -17.81
CA ASP A 333 10.14 7.57 -18.91
C ASP A 333 10.20 9.07 -18.64
N ALA A 334 10.42 9.48 -17.38
CA ALA A 334 10.57 10.88 -17.00
C ALA A 334 11.94 11.45 -17.42
N GLN A 335 12.01 12.77 -17.59
CA GLN A 335 13.25 13.50 -17.92
C GLN A 335 13.92 14.15 -16.70
N GLY A 336 13.26 14.16 -15.54
CA GLY A 336 13.71 14.96 -14.41
C GLY A 336 12.66 15.17 -13.31
N LEU A 337 12.98 16.09 -12.40
CA LEU A 337 12.11 16.57 -11.32
C LEU A 337 11.73 18.02 -11.55
N ARG A 338 10.55 18.39 -11.08
CA ARG A 338 10.10 19.77 -10.94
C ARG A 338 9.40 19.99 -9.63
N PHE A 339 9.50 21.20 -9.09
CA PHE A 339 8.75 21.63 -7.92
C PHE A 339 8.70 23.15 -7.86
N PHE A 340 7.76 23.70 -7.11
CA PHE A 340 7.77 25.11 -6.75
C PHE A 340 8.43 25.29 -5.39
N TRP A 341 9.16 26.39 -5.23
CA TRP A 341 9.71 26.74 -3.93
C TRP A 341 9.71 28.25 -3.65
N LYS A 342 9.71 28.61 -2.38
CA LYS A 342 9.98 29.97 -1.87
C LYS A 342 10.78 29.87 -0.59
N SER A 343 11.32 30.99 -0.12
CA SER A 343 12.05 31.07 1.15
C SER A 343 11.84 32.41 1.85
N ASP A 344 12.15 32.46 3.13
CA ASP A 344 12.15 33.70 3.92
C ASP A 344 13.31 34.64 3.56
N ALA A 345 14.40 34.09 3.02
CA ALA A 345 15.53 34.85 2.49
C ALA A 345 16.10 34.20 1.20
N PRO A 346 16.53 35.00 0.21
CA PRO A 346 17.20 34.49 -0.97
C PRO A 346 18.67 34.13 -0.69
N GLY A 347 19.28 33.33 -1.58
CA GLY A 347 20.72 33.04 -1.55
C GLY A 347 21.13 31.99 -0.50
N ILE A 348 20.18 31.20 0.01
CA ILE A 348 20.47 30.03 0.84
C ILE A 348 20.87 28.88 -0.09
N SER A 349 21.96 28.18 0.23
CA SER A 349 22.49 27.10 -0.60
C SER A 349 21.70 25.82 -0.32
N VAL A 350 21.18 25.20 -1.38
CA VAL A 350 20.35 23.99 -1.31
C VAL A 350 20.88 22.94 -2.28
N GLY A 351 21.04 21.71 -1.80
CA GLY A 351 21.31 20.54 -2.61
C GLY A 351 20.08 19.63 -2.70
N ILE A 352 20.00 18.88 -3.79
CA ILE A 352 19.06 17.76 -3.95
C ILE A 352 19.89 16.50 -4.13
N LEU A 353 19.55 15.46 -3.38
CA LEU A 353 20.15 14.14 -3.44
C LEU A 353 19.09 13.12 -3.85
N LEU A 354 19.45 12.21 -4.74
CA LEU A 354 18.69 11.00 -5.06
C LEU A 354 19.50 9.80 -4.61
N TRP A 355 18.86 8.84 -3.96
CA TRP A 355 19.51 7.62 -3.49
C TRP A 355 19.08 6.43 -4.33
N ILE A 356 20.06 5.58 -4.62
CA ILE A 356 19.86 4.21 -5.11
C ILE A 356 20.64 3.31 -4.16
N GLU A 357 19.92 2.58 -3.32
CA GLU A 357 20.38 1.84 -2.15
C GLU A 357 21.26 2.73 -1.25
N GLN A 358 22.58 2.54 -1.30
CA GLN A 358 23.57 3.31 -0.53
C GLN A 358 24.33 4.33 -1.39
N SER A 359 23.94 4.50 -2.65
CA SER A 359 24.63 5.36 -3.63
C SER A 359 23.91 6.70 -3.80
N PRO A 360 24.45 7.80 -3.27
CA PRO A 360 23.87 9.13 -3.46
C PRO A 360 24.29 9.75 -4.80
N PHE A 361 23.32 10.38 -5.45
CA PHE A 361 23.49 11.22 -6.63
C PHE A 361 23.11 12.65 -6.27
N GLU A 362 24.06 13.58 -6.39
CA GLU A 362 23.91 14.98 -6.05
C GLU A 362 23.78 15.85 -7.30
N LEU A 363 23.13 17.02 -7.17
CA LEU A 363 23.17 18.03 -8.21
C LEU A 363 24.61 18.49 -8.49
N LYS A 364 24.98 18.51 -9.78
CA LYS A 364 26.27 19.05 -10.26
C LYS A 364 26.48 20.50 -9.86
N THR A 365 25.39 21.27 -9.81
CA THR A 365 25.38 22.67 -9.37
C THR A 365 24.29 22.83 -8.32
N GLY A 366 24.68 23.23 -7.11
CA GLY A 366 23.71 23.54 -6.05
C GLY A 366 22.77 24.69 -6.43
N LEU A 367 21.61 24.72 -5.79
CA LEU A 367 20.59 25.74 -5.98
C LEU A 367 20.74 26.86 -4.95
N GLU A 368 20.22 28.04 -5.29
CA GLU A 368 20.08 29.16 -4.37
C GLU A 368 18.61 29.57 -4.25
N THR A 369 18.14 29.74 -3.02
CA THR A 369 16.73 30.05 -2.76
C THR A 369 16.30 31.41 -3.37
N PRO A 370 15.03 31.56 -3.82
CA PRO A 370 14.58 32.71 -4.59
C PRO A 370 14.07 33.88 -3.73
N GLY A 371 13.92 33.69 -2.41
CA GLY A 371 13.20 34.60 -1.53
C GLY A 371 11.69 34.34 -1.53
N GLU A 372 10.89 35.33 -1.13
CA GLU A 372 9.48 35.13 -0.75
C GLU A 372 8.53 34.78 -1.92
N THR A 373 9.01 34.82 -3.17
CA THR A 373 8.19 34.53 -4.35
C THR A 373 8.36 33.08 -4.80
N TRP A 374 7.24 32.36 -4.90
CA TRP A 374 7.20 31.02 -5.48
C TRP A 374 7.82 31.01 -6.87
N THR A 375 8.81 30.14 -7.06
CA THR A 375 9.57 30.00 -8.29
C THR A 375 9.59 28.52 -8.69
N LEU A 376 9.42 28.25 -9.98
CA LEU A 376 9.54 26.88 -10.51
C LEU A 376 11.01 26.48 -10.58
N VAL A 377 11.32 25.29 -10.08
CA VAL A 377 12.58 24.59 -10.31
C VAL A 377 12.30 23.43 -11.25
N ASN A 378 13.17 23.25 -12.26
CA ASN A 378 13.19 22.08 -13.14
C ASN A 378 14.62 21.54 -13.16
N LEU A 379 14.79 20.26 -12.88
CA LEU A 379 16.07 19.56 -12.80
C LEU A 379 16.01 18.36 -13.74
N ALA A 380 16.92 18.28 -14.69
CA ALA A 380 17.03 17.09 -15.55
C ALA A 380 17.79 15.97 -14.83
N TRP A 381 17.58 14.71 -15.20
CA TRP A 381 18.41 13.61 -14.70
C TRP A 381 19.91 13.83 -14.99
N ASP A 382 20.22 14.45 -16.12
CA ASP A 382 21.58 14.85 -16.51
C ASP A 382 22.20 15.92 -15.59
N ASP A 383 21.42 16.59 -14.73
CA ASP A 383 21.95 17.53 -13.74
C ASP A 383 22.50 16.83 -12.49
N PHE A 384 22.22 15.53 -12.33
CA PHE A 384 22.72 14.72 -11.23
C PHE A 384 24.02 14.00 -11.61
N GLN A 385 24.87 13.81 -10.61
CA GLN A 385 26.09 13.01 -10.70
C GLN A 385 26.23 12.20 -9.42
N LYS A 386 26.91 11.06 -9.47
CA LYS A 386 27.30 10.36 -8.25
C LYS A 386 28.07 11.32 -7.35
N ALA A 387 27.68 11.37 -6.08
CA ALA A 387 28.30 12.27 -5.13
C ALA A 387 29.79 11.89 -4.97
N SER A 388 30.68 12.88 -5.01
CA SER A 388 32.13 12.63 -4.98
C SER A 388 32.64 12.00 -3.68
N TRP A 389 31.81 12.02 -2.64
CA TRP A 389 32.04 11.46 -1.32
C TRP A 389 31.36 10.10 -1.11
N ALA A 390 30.63 9.58 -2.11
CA ALA A 390 30.05 8.25 -2.09
C ALA A 390 31.13 7.15 -2.13
N ASP A 391 30.81 5.98 -1.58
CA ASP A 391 31.68 4.80 -1.64
C ASP A 391 31.90 4.31 -3.09
N ASP A 392 32.89 3.43 -3.28
CA ASP A 392 33.25 2.79 -4.56
C ASP A 392 32.18 1.78 -5.06
N SER A 393 30.89 2.13 -5.00
CA SER A 393 29.81 1.32 -5.59
C SER A 393 29.96 1.28 -7.13
N ASN A 394 29.48 0.21 -7.76
CA ASN A 394 29.55 0.06 -9.23
C ASN A 394 28.51 0.91 -9.99
N LEU A 395 27.72 1.73 -9.27
CA LEU A 395 26.71 2.62 -9.86
C LEU A 395 27.35 4.00 -10.11
N ASP A 396 27.68 4.28 -11.37
CA ASP A 396 28.27 5.57 -11.81
C ASP A 396 27.26 6.48 -12.53
N VAL A 397 26.11 5.93 -12.91
CA VAL A 397 25.05 6.61 -13.67
C VAL A 397 23.76 6.50 -12.86
N LEU A 398 23.00 7.60 -12.81
CA LEU A 398 21.68 7.62 -12.19
C LEU A 398 20.73 6.81 -13.08
N GLU A 399 20.13 5.77 -12.53
CA GLU A 399 19.06 4.99 -13.15
C GLU A 399 17.73 5.41 -12.48
N PRO A 400 16.90 6.27 -13.11
CA PRO A 400 15.75 6.88 -12.44
C PRO A 400 14.74 5.89 -11.86
N SER A 401 14.55 4.74 -12.51
CA SER A 401 13.65 3.67 -12.04
C SER A 401 14.16 2.91 -10.82
N GLN A 402 15.38 3.19 -10.36
CA GLN A 402 15.97 2.56 -9.17
C GLN A 402 16.05 3.51 -7.97
N VAL A 403 15.55 4.75 -8.11
CA VAL A 403 15.59 5.73 -7.02
C VAL A 403 14.70 5.28 -5.87
N ASP A 404 15.25 5.21 -4.65
CA ASP A 404 14.52 4.78 -3.45
C ASP A 404 14.39 5.87 -2.37
N ALA A 405 15.10 6.99 -2.51
CA ALA A 405 14.88 8.16 -1.66
C ALA A 405 15.28 9.48 -2.33
N ILE A 406 14.60 10.55 -1.90
CA ILE A 406 14.96 11.93 -2.23
C ILE A 406 15.35 12.64 -0.93
N ALA A 407 16.40 13.45 -0.96
CA ALA A 407 16.76 14.33 0.14
C ALA A 407 17.06 15.76 -0.33
N ILE A 408 16.60 16.73 0.44
CA ILE A 408 16.88 18.16 0.26
C ILE A 408 17.83 18.56 1.39
N THR A 409 19.02 19.02 1.03
CA THR A 409 20.08 19.37 1.97
C THR A 409 20.38 20.86 1.96
N PHE A 410 20.79 21.41 3.10
CA PHE A 410 20.98 22.84 3.31
C PHE A 410 22.36 23.14 3.88
N GLY A 411 22.99 24.24 3.45
CA GLY A 411 24.27 24.68 4.00
C GLY A 411 25.37 24.80 2.96
N ASN A 412 26.50 25.36 3.38
CA ASN A 412 27.70 25.47 2.55
C ASN A 412 28.99 25.50 3.38
N TRP A 413 30.13 25.42 2.70
CA TRP A 413 31.47 25.45 3.30
C TRP A 413 31.97 26.84 3.68
N GLU A 414 31.24 27.90 3.34
CA GLU A 414 31.73 29.28 3.45
C GLU A 414 31.28 29.96 4.75
N GLN A 415 30.03 29.75 5.17
CA GLN A 415 29.42 30.45 6.30
C GLN A 415 28.23 29.68 6.86
N PRO A 416 27.85 29.89 8.14
CA PRO A 416 26.63 29.31 8.67
C PRO A 416 25.40 29.82 7.91
N GLN A 417 24.38 28.97 7.75
CA GLN A 417 23.12 29.31 7.10
C GLN A 417 21.95 28.92 7.99
N GLN A 418 20.86 29.68 7.90
CA GLN A 418 19.60 29.38 8.56
C GLN A 418 18.47 30.00 7.76
N GLY A 419 17.27 29.47 7.90
CA GLY A 419 16.08 30.04 7.29
C GLY A 419 14.92 29.07 7.26
N THR A 420 13.88 29.50 6.57
CA THR A 420 12.70 28.68 6.30
C THR A 420 12.45 28.64 4.80
N ILE A 421 12.25 27.43 4.28
CA ILE A 421 11.99 27.14 2.87
C ILE A 421 10.65 26.42 2.78
N TRP A 422 9.89 26.74 1.74
CA TRP A 422 8.68 26.00 1.39
C TRP A 422 8.85 25.38 0.02
N ILE A 423 8.53 24.10 -0.09
CA ILE A 423 8.53 23.36 -1.35
C ILE A 423 7.15 22.77 -1.54
N ASP A 424 6.70 22.80 -2.78
CA ASP A 424 5.38 22.33 -3.16
C ASP A 424 5.38 21.71 -4.56
N ASP A 425 4.37 20.90 -4.85
CA ASP A 425 4.07 20.41 -6.19
C ASP A 425 5.27 19.61 -6.79
N LEU A 426 5.87 18.72 -5.99
CA LEU A 426 7.03 17.91 -6.37
C LEU A 426 6.60 16.82 -7.36
N ARG A 427 7.00 16.96 -8.62
CA ARG A 427 6.61 16.09 -9.73
C ARG A 427 7.82 15.64 -10.55
N LEU A 428 7.61 14.61 -11.35
CA LEU A 428 8.41 14.22 -12.50
C LEU A 428 8.13 15.14 -13.68
N THR A 429 9.07 15.23 -14.61
CA THR A 429 8.90 15.98 -15.87
C THR A 429 8.80 15.02 -17.07
N GLU A 430 7.93 15.34 -18.03
CA GLU A 430 7.83 14.64 -19.32
C GLU A 430 9.04 14.84 -20.25
#